data_AF-A0A6B3EF96-F1
#
_entry.id   AF-A0A6B3EF96-F1
#
_cell.length_a   1.000
_cell.length_b   1.000
_cell.length_c   1.000
_cell.angle_alpha   90.00
_cell.angle_beta   90.00
_cell.angle_gamma   90.00
#
_symmetry.space_group_name_H-M   'P 1'
#
loop_
_entity.id
_entity.type
_entity.pdbx_description
1 polymer ?
#
loop_
_entity_poly.entity_id
_entity_poly.type
_entity_poly.pdbx_seq_one_letter_code
_entity_poly.pdbx_strand_id
1 'polypeptide(L)'
;EPSVVAINTNTGGILAVGAEAKKMIGRTPGNIVAVRPLKDGVIADFEITERMLRYFIVKIHKRRYLARPRIVVCVPSGITGVERRAVIEAATQAGARQVHII
;
A
#
# COMPACT_ATOMS: atom_id res chain seq x y z
N GLU A 1 4.88 10.11 -2.22
CA GLU A 1 5.33 9.26 -1.09
C GLU A 1 6.04 8.04 -1.66
N PRO A 2 7.17 7.57 -1.10
CA PRO A 2 7.84 6.35 -1.56
C PRO A 2 7.04 5.09 -1.18
N SER A 3 7.07 4.06 -2.01
CA SER A 3 6.36 2.79 -1.78
C SER A 3 7.11 1.88 -0.81
N VAL A 4 7.21 2.29 0.45
CA VAL A 4 7.89 1.53 1.53
C VAL A 4 6.97 1.44 2.74
N VAL A 5 6.93 0.27 3.36
CA VAL A 5 6.16 0.00 4.58
C VAL A 5 7.09 -0.58 5.64
N ALA A 6 7.03 -0.05 6.85
CA ALA A 6 7.75 -0.61 8.00
C ALA A 6 6.80 -1.45 8.84
N ILE A 7 7.16 -2.71 9.07
CA ILE A 7 6.32 -3.70 9.75
C ILE A 7 7.08 -4.22 10.96
N ASN A 8 6.38 -4.37 12.08
CA ASN A 8 6.90 -5.09 13.23
C ASN A 8 6.68 -6.60 13.05
N THR A 9 7.75 -7.38 13.01
CA THR A 9 7.70 -8.82 12.74
C THR A 9 7.06 -9.63 13.87
N ASN A 10 7.03 -9.12 15.11
CA ASN A 10 6.39 -9.82 16.23
C ASN A 10 4.86 -9.69 16.20
N THR A 11 4.35 -8.54 15.76
CA THR A 11 2.91 -8.24 15.80
C THR A 11 2.26 -8.28 14.41
N GLY A 12 3.06 -8.30 13.35
CA GLY A 12 2.59 -8.07 11.99
C GLY A 12 2.03 -6.65 11.77
N GLY A 13 2.20 -5.73 12.73
CA GLY A 13 1.64 -4.37 12.68
C GLY A 13 2.42 -3.44 11.75
N ILE A 14 1.72 -2.59 10.99
CA ILE A 14 2.37 -1.49 10.25
C ILE A 14 2.70 -0.37 11.23
N LEU A 15 3.98 -0.03 11.30
CA LEU A 15 4.50 1.08 12.11
C LEU A 15 4.49 2.39 11.34
N ALA A 16 4.93 2.34 10.08
CA ALA A 16 5.02 3.50 9.22
C ALA A 16 4.86 3.12 7.75
N VAL A 17 4.47 4.10 6.94
CA VAL A 17 4.35 4.00 5.48
C VAL A 17 4.97 5.25 4.86
N GLY A 18 5.55 5.12 3.68
CA GLY A 18 6.04 6.28 2.93
C GLY A 18 7.41 6.75 3.39
N ALA A 19 7.59 8.07 3.46
CA ALA A 19 8.87 8.67 3.83
C ALA A 19 9.34 8.23 5.22
N GLU A 20 8.41 8.07 6.18
CA GLU A 20 8.72 7.60 7.53
C GLU A 20 9.26 6.17 7.53
N ALA A 21 8.64 5.26 6.76
CA ALA A 21 9.14 3.90 6.60
C ALA A 21 10.51 3.86 5.90
N LYS A 22 10.73 4.75 4.91
CA LYS A 22 12.03 4.85 4.22
C LYS A 22 13.14 5.29 5.16
N LYS A 23 12.87 6.20 6.12
CA LYS A 23 13.85 6.63 7.14
C LYS A 23 14.26 5.52 8.09
N MET A 24 13.41 4.50 8.25
CA MET A 24 13.67 3.34 9.12
C MET A 24 14.62 2.31 8.49
N ILE A 25 14.84 2.36 7.17
CA ILE A 25 15.76 1.45 6.49
C ILE A 25 17.17 1.58 7.09
N GLY A 26 17.69 0.47 7.63
CA GLY A 26 19.02 0.40 8.24
C GLY A 26 19.15 1.15 9.57
N ARG A 27 18.04 1.63 10.15
CA ARG A 27 18.04 2.41 11.40
C ARG A 27 17.14 1.84 12.49
N THR A 28 16.47 0.71 12.24
CA THR A 28 15.55 0.07 13.19
C THR A 28 16.10 -1.25 13.75
N PRO A 29 15.68 -1.66 14.96
CA PRO A 29 16.08 -2.94 15.54
C PRO A 29 15.56 -4.13 14.72
N GLY A 30 16.13 -5.32 14.93
CA GLY A 30 15.88 -6.51 14.09
C GLY A 30 14.43 -7.00 14.01
N ASN A 31 13.53 -6.49 14.87
CA ASN A 31 12.11 -6.78 14.82
C ASN A 31 11.29 -5.84 13.91
N ILE A 32 11.92 -4.85 13.27
CA ILE A 32 11.26 -3.96 12.32
C ILE A 32 11.88 -4.15 10.95
N VAL A 33 11.04 -4.55 9.98
CA VAL A 33 11.46 -4.78 8.61
C VAL A 33 10.78 -3.75 7.71
N ALA A 34 11.58 -3.10 6.87
CA ALA A 34 11.09 -2.23 5.82
C ALA A 34 10.92 -3.05 4.53
N VAL A 35 9.69 -3.13 4.04
CA VAL A 35 9.31 -3.90 2.85
C VAL A 35 8.83 -2.96 1.76
N ARG A 36 9.11 -3.31 0.50
CA ARG A 36 8.52 -2.66 -0.68
C ARG A 36 7.45 -3.58 -1.25
N PRO A 37 6.16 -3.27 -1.07
CA PRO A 37 5.09 -4.19 -1.46
C PRO A 37 4.78 -4.13 -2.97
N LEU A 38 5.34 -3.15 -3.68
CA LEU A 38 5.25 -3.01 -5.12
C LEU A 38 6.62 -3.27 -5.76
N LYS A 39 6.64 -4.03 -6.85
CA LYS A 39 7.82 -4.30 -7.67
C LYS A 39 7.46 -4.06 -9.14
N ASP A 40 8.21 -3.19 -9.81
CA ASP A 40 8.01 -2.84 -11.23
C ASP A 40 6.56 -2.41 -11.59
N GLY A 41 5.88 -1.75 -10.65
CA GLY A 41 4.49 -1.30 -10.82
C GLY A 41 3.42 -2.38 -10.58
N VAL A 42 3.84 -3.57 -10.17
CA VAL A 42 2.99 -4.72 -9.84
C VAL A 42 2.97 -4.94 -8.32
N ILE A 43 1.87 -5.49 -7.82
CA ILE A 43 1.73 -5.92 -6.41
C ILE A 43 2.54 -7.19 -6.18
N ALA A 44 3.61 -7.08 -5.40
CA ALA A 44 4.41 -8.23 -4.99
C ALA A 44 3.87 -8.87 -3.70
N ASP A 45 3.27 -8.06 -2.83
CA ASP A 45 2.61 -8.51 -1.60
C ASP A 45 1.25 -7.84 -1.46
N PHE A 46 0.19 -8.64 -1.54
CA PHE A 46 -1.19 -8.15 -1.52
C PHE A 46 -1.57 -7.55 -0.16
N GLU A 47 -1.27 -8.26 0.94
CA GLU A 47 -1.67 -7.85 2.28
C GLU A 47 -0.99 -6.54 2.68
N ILE A 48 0.33 -6.44 2.43
CA ILE A 48 1.08 -5.23 2.74
C ILE A 48 0.61 -4.07 1.85
N THR A 49 0.29 -4.31 0.57
CA THR A 49 -0.23 -3.28 -0.34
C THR A 49 -1.60 -2.76 0.10
N GLU A 50 -2.54 -3.65 0.42
CA GLU A 50 -3.87 -3.26 0.89
C GLU A 50 -3.78 -2.36 2.12
N ARG A 51 -2.97 -2.76 3.10
CA ARG A 51 -2.78 -2.01 4.34
C ARG A 51 -2.05 -0.68 4.10
N MET A 52 -1.11 -0.64 3.16
CA MET A 52 -0.46 0.60 2.69
C MET A 52 -1.48 1.57 2.08
N LEU A 53 -2.32 1.09 1.15
CA LEU A 53 -3.35 1.89 0.51
C LEU A 53 -4.37 2.39 1.52
N ARG A 54 -4.83 1.53 2.44
CA ARG A 54 -5.75 1.90 3.51
C ARG A 54 -5.18 3.01 4.38
N TYR A 55 -3.89 2.90 4.75
CA TYR A 55 -3.21 3.95 5.51
C TYR A 55 -3.22 5.29 4.75
N PHE A 56 -2.89 5.30 3.45
CA PHE A 56 -2.91 6.53 2.66
C PHE A 56 -4.31 7.13 2.51
N ILE A 57 -5.33 6.31 2.28
CA ILE A 57 -6.73 6.75 2.19
C ILE A 57 -7.14 7.44 3.50
N VAL A 58 -6.88 6.82 4.65
CA VAL A 58 -7.23 7.36 5.97
C VAL A 58 -6.44 8.64 6.28
N LYS A 59 -5.13 8.67 5.96
CA LYS A 59 -4.25 9.83 6.13
C LYS A 59 -4.76 11.04 5.36
N ILE A 60 -5.17 10.84 4.10
CA ILE A 60 -5.65 11.93 3.22
C ILE A 60 -7.05 12.40 3.64
N HIS A 61 -7.94 11.49 4.05
CA HIS A 61 -9.32 11.82 4.44
C HIS A 61 -9.47 12.29 5.89
N LYS A 62 -8.38 12.78 6.52
CA LYS A 62 -8.37 13.32 7.90
C LYS A 62 -9.08 12.40 8.92
N ARG A 63 -8.82 11.09 8.86
CA ARG A 63 -9.41 10.07 9.76
C ARG A 63 -10.92 9.88 9.65
N ARG A 64 -11.54 10.30 8.55
CA ARG A 64 -12.93 9.94 8.27
C ARG A 64 -12.98 8.47 7.82
N TYR A 65 -13.12 7.55 8.77
CA TYR A 65 -13.13 6.09 8.55
C TYR A 65 -14.17 5.61 7.53
N LEU A 66 -15.19 6.43 7.24
CA LEU A 66 -16.26 6.14 6.27
C LEU A 66 -16.03 6.76 4.88
N ALA A 67 -14.89 7.40 4.63
CA ALA A 67 -14.60 7.94 3.31
C ALA A 67 -14.42 6.80 2.31
N ARG A 68 -15.25 6.81 1.26
CA ARG A 68 -15.16 5.87 0.12
C ARG A 68 -14.80 6.64 -1.15
N PRO A 69 -13.50 6.94 -1.39
CA PRO A 69 -13.07 7.74 -2.53
C PRO A 69 -13.17 6.96 -3.85
N ARG A 70 -13.25 7.68 -4.96
CA ARG A 70 -12.96 7.14 -6.29
C ARG A 70 -11.46 7.26 -6.52
N ILE A 71 -10.81 6.15 -6.89
CA ILE A 71 -9.36 6.07 -7.04
C ILE A 71 -9.04 5.80 -8.51
N VAL A 72 -7.99 6.46 -9.00
CA VAL A 72 -7.38 6.18 -10.30
C VAL A 72 -5.98 5.63 -10.03
N VAL A 73 -5.64 4.50 -10.63
CA VAL A 73 -4.35 3.83 -10.46
C VAL A 73 -3.67 3.70 -11.81
N CYS A 74 -2.48 4.26 -11.95
CA CYS A 74 -1.66 4.06 -13.14
C CYS A 74 -0.91 2.72 -13.01
N VAL A 75 -0.98 1.89 -14.05
CA VAL A 75 -0.26 0.60 -14.09
C VAL A 75 0.66 0.53 -15.31
N PRO A 76 1.71 -0.30 -15.28
CA PRO A 76 2.56 -0.51 -16.44
C PRO A 76 1.77 -1.05 -17.63
N SER A 77 2.19 -0.70 -18.86
CA SER A 77 1.58 -1.21 -20.09
C SER A 77 1.65 -2.74 -20.23
N GLY A 78 2.70 -3.36 -19.66
CA GLY A 78 2.91 -4.80 -19.69
C GLY A 78 2.20 -5.59 -18.58
N ILE A 79 1.25 -4.99 -17.87
CA ILE A 79 0.54 -5.66 -16.77
C ILE A 79 -0.30 -6.84 -17.28
N THR A 80 -0.22 -7.98 -16.60
CA THR A 80 -1.06 -9.14 -16.89
C THR A 80 -2.48 -8.94 -16.35
N GLY A 81 -3.45 -9.73 -16.86
CA GLY A 81 -4.84 -9.66 -16.37
C GLY A 81 -4.97 -9.97 -14.87
N VAL A 82 -4.13 -10.88 -14.34
CA VAL A 82 -4.12 -11.26 -12.92
C VAL A 82 -3.60 -10.11 -12.07
N GLU A 83 -2.50 -9.48 -12.47
CA GLU A 83 -1.92 -8.34 -11.75
C GLU A 83 -2.86 -7.12 -11.79
N ARG A 84 -3.48 -6.85 -12.94
CA ARG A 84 -4.48 -5.79 -13.08
C ARG A 84 -5.63 -5.99 -12.10
N ARG A 85 -6.12 -7.23 -11.99
CA ARG A 85 -7.19 -7.59 -11.05
C ARG A 85 -6.75 -7.43 -9.59
N ALA A 86 -5.54 -7.87 -9.25
CA ALA A 86 -4.98 -7.70 -7.91
C ALA A 86 -4.93 -6.22 -7.48
N VAL A 87 -4.58 -5.31 -8.39
CA VAL A 87 -4.58 -3.86 -8.13
C VAL A 87 -5.99 -3.33 -7.80
N ILE A 88 -6.99 -3.74 -8.58
CA ILE A 88 -8.39 -3.34 -8.35
C ILE A 88 -8.87 -3.86 -7.00
N GLU A 89 -8.61 -5.13 -6.71
CA GLU A 89 -9.03 -5.79 -5.48
C GLU A 89 -8.37 -5.15 -4.25
N ALA A 90 -7.05 -4.91 -4.28
CA ALA A 90 -6.33 -4.26 -3.20
C ALA A 90 -6.86 -2.84 -2.91
N ALA A 91 -7.10 -2.04 -3.96
CA ALA A 91 -7.64 -0.69 -3.79
C ALA A 91 -9.10 -0.70 -3.28
N THR A 92 -9.92 -1.65 -3.73
CA THR A 92 -11.30 -1.81 -3.28
C THR A 92 -11.36 -2.23 -1.81
N GLN A 93 -10.56 -3.24 -1.41
CA GLN A 93 -10.48 -3.69 -0.02
C GLN A 93 -9.88 -2.63 0.92
N ALA A 94 -8.98 -1.79 0.41
CA ALA A 94 -8.45 -0.64 1.14
C ALA A 94 -9.51 0.44 1.44
N GLY A 95 -10.66 0.41 0.77
CA GLY A 95 -11.81 1.31 1.02
C GLY A 95 -12.23 2.16 -0.18
N ALA A 96 -11.73 1.90 -1.38
CA ALA A 96 -12.17 2.61 -2.58
C ALA A 96 -13.63 2.29 -2.93
N ARG A 97 -14.38 3.30 -3.36
CA ARG A 97 -15.73 3.14 -3.92
C ARG A 97 -15.69 2.61 -5.36
N GLN A 98 -14.72 3.08 -6.12
CA GLN A 98 -14.54 2.77 -7.53
C GLN A 98 -13.06 2.92 -7.86
N VAL A 99 -12.54 2.01 -8.68
CA VAL A 99 -11.14 2.00 -9.10
C VAL A 99 -11.09 2.04 -10.62
N HIS A 100 -10.39 3.03 -11.16
CA HIS A 100 -10.09 3.13 -12.58
C HIS A 100 -8.61 2.87 -12.80
N ILE A 101 -8.29 2.16 -13.87
CA ILE A 101 -6.90 1.87 -14.24
C ILE A 101 -6.57 2.63 -15.51
N ILE A 102 -5.42 3.30 -15.51
CA ILE A 102 -4.84 4.00 -16.66
C ILE A 102 -3.51 3.34 -17.01
#